data_AF-N1WML9-F1
#
_entry.id   AF-N1WML9-F1
#
_cell.length_a   1.000
_cell.length_b   1.000
_cell.length_c   1.000
_cell.angle_alpha   90.00
_cell.angle_beta   90.00
_cell.angle_gamma   90.00
#
_symmetry.space_group_name_H-M   'P 1'
#
loop_
_entity.id
_entity.type
_entity.pdbx_description
1 polymer ?
#
loop_
_entity_poly.entity_id
_entity_poly.type
_entity_poly.pdbx_seq_one_letter_code
_entity_poly.pdbx_strand_id
1 'polypeptide(L)' 'MIKRFETILLEEAFEFIEKQNFKARKKIFQNIRRVEQQSDPNFFKKLTDHIWEF' A
#
# COMPACT_ATOMS: atom_id res chain seq x y z
N MET A 1 -13.28 -2.23 -13.12
CA MET A 1 -12.98 -2.48 -11.70
C MET A 1 -13.35 -1.25 -10.90
N ILE A 2 -14.01 -1.40 -9.75
CA ILE A 2 -14.38 -0.27 -8.89
C ILE A 2 -13.17 0.02 -7.98
N LYS A 3 -12.57 1.20 -8.14
CA LYS A 3 -11.52 1.71 -7.25
C LYS A 3 -12.20 2.36 -6.05
N ARG A 4 -11.96 1.85 -4.84
CA ARG A 4 -12.64 2.27 -3.60
C ARG A 4 -11.97 3.49 -2.98
N PHE A 5 -10.65 3.56 -3.09
CA PHE A 5 -9.84 4.70 -2.66
C PHE A 5 -8.57 4.75 -3.49
N GLU A 6 -7.83 5.86 -3.37
CA GLU A 6 -6.55 6.06 -4.03
C GLU A 6 -5.42 6.06 -3.01
N THR A 7 -4.30 5.44 -3.36
CA THR A 7 -3.09 5.47 -2.54
C THR A 7 -2.19 6.60 -3.03
N ILE A 8 -1.86 7.52 -2.12
CA ILE A 8 -0.84 8.56 -2.35
C ILE A 8 0.42 8.09 -1.61
N LEU A 9 1.54 8.00 -2.33
CA LEU A 9 2.85 7.73 -1.74
C LEU A 9 3.53 9.04 -1.45
N LEU A 10 4.02 9.19 -0.23
CA LEU A 10 4.97 10.26 0.11
C LEU A 10 6.31 9.99 -0.58
N GLU A 11 7.10 11.05 -0.73
CA GLU A 11 8.39 10.99 -1.43
C GLU A 11 9.33 9.96 -0.79
N GLU A 12 9.43 9.94 0.54
CA GLU A 12 10.30 9.01 1.27
C GLU A 12 9.88 7.55 1.09
N ALA A 13 8.57 7.30 1.00
CA ALA A 13 8.03 5.97 0.75
C ALA A 13 8.33 5.51 -0.69
N PHE A 14 8.26 6.43 -1.66
CA PHE A 14 8.61 6.14 -3.04
C PHE A 14 10.11 5.82 -3.18
N GLU A 15 10.98 6.65 -2.61
CA GLU A 15 12.43 6.40 -2.60
C GLU A 15 12.78 5.05 -1.94
N PHE A 16 12.09 4.69 -0.85
CA PHE A 16 12.28 3.39 -0.21
C PHE A 16 11.93 2.24 -1.15
N ILE A 17 10.80 2.34 -1.87
CA ILE A 17 10.36 1.32 -2.83
C ILE A 17 11.37 1.23 -3.98
N GLU A 18 11.88 2.34 -4.51
CA GLU A 18 12.85 2.33 -5.60
C GLU A 18 14.13 1.55 -5.26
N LYS A 19 14.62 1.66 -4.02
CA LYS A 19 15.79 0.94 -3.51
C LYS A 19 15.59 -0.58 -3.41
N GLN A 20 14.35 -1.09 -3.52
CA GLN A 20 14.06 -2.52 -3.44
C GLN A 20 14.32 -3.26 -4.76
N ASN A 21 14.51 -4.58 -4.69
CA ASN A 21 14.63 -5.42 -5.89
C ASN A 21 13.30 -5.51 -6.67
N PHE A 22 13.37 -5.93 -7.94
CA PHE A 22 12.21 -6.02 -8.84
C PHE A 22 11.05 -6.85 -8.27
N LYS A 23 11.34 -7.99 -7.63
CA LYS A 23 10.32 -8.87 -7.05
C LYS A 23 9.57 -8.18 -5.91
N ALA A 24 10.30 -7.50 -5.02
CA ALA A 24 9.73 -6.75 -3.91
C ALA A 24 8.89 -5.56 -4.40
N ARG A 25 9.43 -4.74 -5.31
CA ARG A 25 8.68 -3.61 -5.90
C ARG A 25 7.37 -4.06 -6.52
N LYS A 26 7.42 -5.10 -7.35
CA LYS A 26 6.22 -5.67 -7.98
C LYS A 26 5.19 -6.14 -6.96
N LYS A 27 5.64 -6.77 -5.86
CA LYS A 27 4.75 -7.25 -4.81
C LYS A 27 4.08 -6.10 -4.05
N ILE A 28 4.84 -5.06 -3.73
CA ILE A 28 4.33 -3.85 -3.05
C ILE A 28 3.22 -3.22 -3.88
N PHE A 29 3.48 -2.91 -5.15
CA PHE A 29 2.46 -2.29 -6.02
C PHE A 29 1.25 -3.19 -6.27
N GLN A 30 1.45 -4.51 -6.40
CA GLN A 30 0.33 -5.45 -6.51
C GLN A 30 -0.56 -5.43 -5.27
N ASN A 31 0.03 -5.39 -4.09
CA ASN A 31 -0.72 -5.32 -2.83
C ASN A 31 -1.49 -3.99 -2.73
N ILE A 32 -0.84 -2.86 -3.03
CA ILE A 32 -1.49 -1.53 -3.08
C ILE A 32 -2.71 -1.56 -4.02
N ARG A 33 -2.55 -2.05 -5.26
CA ARG A 33 -3.66 -2.16 -6.21
C ARG A 33 -4.78 -3.07 -5.73
N ARG A 34 -4.44 -4.14 -5.01
CA ARG A 34 -5.42 -5.07 -4.45
C ARG A 34 -6.25 -4.40 -3.37
N VAL A 35 -5.63 -3.68 -2.44
CA VAL A 35 -6.35 -2.99 -1.35
C VAL A 35 -7.17 -1.81 -1.86
N GLU A 36 -6.71 -1.09 -2.88
CA GLU A 36 -7.50 -0.04 -3.55
C GLU A 36 -8.84 -0.58 -4.11
N GLN A 37 -8.91 -1.88 -4.40
CA GLN A 37 -10.11 -2.54 -4.95
C GLN A 37 -10.89 -3.34 -3.89
N GLN A 38 -10.18 -3.91 -2.93
CA GLN A 38 -10.72 -4.72 -1.84
C GLN A 38 -10.47 -4.02 -0.50
N SER A 39 -11.53 -3.51 0.13
CA SER A 39 -11.51 -3.10 1.53
C SER A 39 -11.51 -4.35 2.41
N ASP A 40 -10.38 -5.08 2.44
CA ASP A 40 -10.22 -6.19 3.36
C ASP A 40 -9.53 -5.67 4.64
N PRO A 41 -10.28 -5.58 5.76
CA PRO A 41 -9.79 -5.01 7.01
C PRO A 41 -8.69 -5.85 7.67
N ASN A 42 -8.40 -7.07 7.19
CA ASN A 42 -7.35 -7.92 7.76
C ASN A 42 -5.94 -7.51 7.32
N PHE A 43 -5.81 -6.67 6.30
CA PHE A 43 -4.49 -6.23 5.81
C PHE A 43 -3.87 -5.10 6.61
N PHE A 44 -4.66 -4.38 7.41
CA PHE A 44 -4.23 -3.17 8.07
C PHE A 44 -4.37 -3.31 9.58
N LYS A 45 -3.24 -3.20 10.29
CA LYS A 45 -3.26 -3.13 11.75
C LYS A 45 -3.37 -1.66 12.16
N LYS A 46 -4.41 -1.31 12.92
CA LYS A 46 -4.56 0.06 13.44
C LYS A 46 -3.43 0.36 14.43
N LEU A 47 -2.61 1.38 14.14
CA LEU A 47 -1.58 1.88 15.07
C LEU A 47 -2.16 3.01 15.94
N THR A 48 -2.86 3.97 15.32
CA THR A 48 -3.52 5.10 15.99
C THR A 48 -4.83 5.45 15.28
N ASP A 49 -5.53 6.51 15.70
CA ASP A 49 -6.83 6.89 15.12
C ASP A 49 -6.79 7.17 13.61
N HIS A 50 -5.65 7.60 13.08
CA HIS A 50 -5.48 7.92 11.67
C HIS A 50 -4.35 7.14 10.98
N ILE A 51 -3.56 6.34 11.72
CA ILE A 51 -2.41 5.62 11.18
C ILE A 51 -2.65 4.11 11.24
N TRP A 52 -2.40 3.45 10.12
CA TRP A 52 -2.53 2.01 9.93
C TRP A 52 -1.23 1.42 9.38
N GLU A 53 -0.80 0.29 9.91
CA GLU A 53 0.39 -0.48 9.48
C GLU A 53 -0.02 -1.56 8.48
N PHE A 54 0.76 -1.68 7.39
CA PHE A 54 0.60 -2.69 6.34
C PHE A 54 1.86 -3.56 6.22
#